data_AF-A0A8H8CH26-F1
#
_entry.id   AF-A0A8H8CH26-F1
#
_cell.length_a   1.000
_cell.length_b   1.000
_cell.length_c   1.000
_cell.angle_alpha   90.00
_cell.angle_beta   90.00
_cell.angle_gamma   90.00
#
_symmetry.space_group_name_H-M   'P 1'
#
loop_
_entity.id
_entity.type
_entity.pdbx_description
1 polymer ?
#
loop_
_entity_poly.entity_id
_entity_poly.type
_entity_poly.pdbx_seq_one_letter_code
_entity_poly.pdbx_strand_id
1 'polypeptide(L)' 'MSLSASWTAQEELSFMKFLVDYKAEAGDDGSFKSATFQKAALHIGPFHKRKAIKNAKSCMNKYSMFCKIYRIIHAI' A
#
# COMPACT_ATOMS: atom_id res chain seq x y z
N MET A 1 6.94 12.49 -18.33
CA MET A 1 7.42 11.32 -17.56
C MET A 1 7.06 11.54 -16.10
N SER A 2 6.12 10.78 -15.53
CA SER A 2 5.78 10.92 -14.11
C SER A 2 6.83 10.19 -13.29
N LEU A 3 7.71 10.96 -12.63
CA LEU A 3 8.60 10.46 -11.58
C LEU A 3 7.71 9.91 -10.47
N SER A 4 7.45 8.61 -10.50
CA SER A 4 6.64 7.92 -9.50
C SER A 4 7.12 8.33 -8.10
N ALA A 5 6.20 8.86 -7.30
CA ALA A 5 6.45 9.22 -5.91
C ALA A 5 7.02 8.00 -5.20
N SER A 6 8.33 8.01 -4.95
CA SER A 6 9.12 6.79 -4.82
C SER A 6 8.71 5.99 -3.58
N TRP A 7 8.25 4.78 -3.85
CA TRP A 7 8.27 3.69 -2.91
C TRP A 7 9.56 2.92 -3.18
N THR A 8 10.33 2.67 -2.14
CA THR A 8 11.45 1.73 -2.24
C THR A 8 10.90 0.31 -2.25
N ALA A 9 11.62 -0.63 -2.85
CA ALA A 9 11.22 -2.05 -2.85
C ALA A 9 10.99 -2.58 -1.42
N GLN A 10 11.75 -2.08 -0.44
CA GLN A 10 11.58 -2.43 0.96
C GLN A 10 10.27 -1.89 1.56
N GLU A 11 9.90 -0.64 1.28
CA GLU A 11 8.61 -0.08 1.70
C GLU A 11 7.44 -0.82 1.04
N GLU A 12 7.56 -1.18 -0.24
CA GLU A 12 6.52 -1.93 -0.96
C GLU A 12 6.34 -3.33 -0.38
N LEU A 13 7.45 -4.04 -0.15
CA LEU A 13 7.42 -5.37 0.43
C LEU A 13 6.81 -5.36 1.83
N SER A 14 7.23 -4.44 2.69
CA SER A 14 6.66 -4.30 4.04
C SER A 14 5.18 -3.93 3.99
N PHE A 15 4.77 -3.09 3.04
CA PHE A 15 3.36 -2.76 2.87
C PHE A 15 2.53 -3.95 2.39
N MET A 16 3.01 -4.71 1.41
CA MET A 16 2.33 -5.91 0.94
C MET A 16 2.20 -6.96 2.06
N LYS A 17 3.26 -7.20 2.83
CA LYS A 17 3.22 -8.10 3.99
C LYS A 17 2.17 -7.66 5.00
N PHE A 18 2.17 -6.36 5.36
CA PHE A 18 1.15 -5.80 6.23
C PHE A 18 -0.27 -6.06 5.70
N LEU A 19 -0.54 -5.84 4.40
CA LEU A 19 -1.87 -6.08 3.84
C LEU A 19 -2.30 -7.55 3.88
N VAL A 20 -1.35 -8.48 3.72
CA VAL A 20 -1.60 -9.92 3.83
C VAL A 20 -1.92 -10.31 5.27
N ASP A 21 -1.15 -9.82 6.24
CA ASP A 21 -1.33 -10.09 7.66
C ASP A 21 -2.68 -9.54 8.16
N TYR A 22 -3.10 -8.39 7.63
CA TYR A 22 -4.35 -7.70 7.98
C TYR A 22 -5.49 -7.98 6.99
N LYS A 23 -5.40 -9.02 6.16
CA LYS A 23 -6.43 -9.32 5.13
C LYS A 23 -7.85 -9.45 5.70
N ALA A 24 -7.98 -9.88 6.96
CA ALA A 24 -9.27 -10.01 7.64
C ALA A 24 -9.95 -8.66 7.94
N GLU A 25 -9.20 -7.54 7.90
CA GLU A 25 -9.77 -6.19 8.00
C GLU A 25 -10.32 -5.66 6.66
N ALA A 26 -10.12 -6.38 5.56
CA ALA A 26 -10.71 -6.03 4.27
C ALA A 26 -12.22 -6.26 4.28
N GLY A 27 -12.98 -5.37 3.66
CA GLY A 27 -14.41 -5.54 3.43
C GLY A 27 -14.71 -6.54 2.31
N ASP A 28 -15.99 -6.81 2.09
CA ASP A 28 -16.46 -7.73 1.05
C ASP A 28 -16.07 -7.29 -0.38
N ASP A 29 -15.85 -5.98 -0.58
CA ASP A 29 -15.36 -5.40 -1.82
C ASP A 29 -13.83 -5.51 -1.99
N GLY A 30 -13.16 -6.15 -1.02
CA GLY A 30 -11.71 -6.26 -0.93
C GLY A 30 -11.01 -4.98 -0.50
N SER A 31 -11.74 -3.91 -0.15
CA SER A 31 -11.14 -2.63 0.24
C SER A 31 -10.78 -2.59 1.73
N PHE A 32 -9.76 -1.80 2.08
CA PHE A 32 -9.38 -1.55 3.47
C PHE A 32 -9.91 -0.20 3.95
N LYS A 33 -10.24 -0.12 5.24
CA LYS A 33 -10.66 1.14 5.87
C LYS A 33 -9.47 2.09 6.03
N SER A 34 -9.77 3.40 6.12
CA SER A 34 -8.75 4.44 6.37
C SER A 34 -7.89 4.14 7.61
N ALA A 35 -8.50 3.60 8.67
CA ALA A 35 -7.80 3.19 9.89
C ALA A 35 -6.72 2.13 9.62
N THR A 36 -6.98 1.14 8.76
CA THR A 36 -6.01 0.12 8.37
C THR A 36 -4.84 0.73 7.60
N PHE A 37 -5.11 1.70 6.71
CA PHE A 37 -4.03 2.43 6.03
C PHE A 37 -3.22 3.34 6.95
N GLN A 38 -3.82 3.86 8.02
CA GLN A 38 -3.08 4.59 9.06
C GLN A 38 -2.15 3.66 9.84
N LYS A 39 -2.62 2.46 10.22
CA LYS A 39 -1.77 1.42 10.81
C LYS A 39 -0.63 1.02 9.87
N ALA A 40 -0.92 0.83 8.58
CA ALA A 40 0.08 0.50 7.56
C ALA A 40 1.17 1.58 7.46
N ALA A 41 0.78 2.85 7.43
CA ALA A 41 1.69 3.98 7.39
C ALA A 41 2.67 3.98 8.57
N LEU A 42 2.17 3.69 9.78
CA LEU A 42 3.01 3.55 10.98
C LEU A 42 3.95 2.34 10.88
N HIS A 43 3.47 1.20 10.38
CA HIS A 43 4.26 -0.01 10.19
C HIS A 43 5.40 0.17 9.17
N ILE A 44 5.17 0.95 8.12
CA ILE A 44 6.18 1.23 7.08
C ILE A 44 7.17 2.31 7.52
N GLY A 45 6.77 3.17 8.46
CA GLY A 45 7.56 4.29 8.98
C GLY A 45 9.04 3.98 9.27
N PRO A 46 9.40 2.87 9.94
CA PRO A 46 10.79 2.50 10.21
C PRO A 46 11.65 2.21 8.96
N PHE A 47 11.04 1.84 7.84
CA PHE A 47 11.75 1.54 6.59
C PHE A 47 12.01 2.79 5.74
N HIS A 48 11.58 3.94 6.24
CA HIS A 48 11.73 5.21 5.60
C HIS A 48 13.19 5.68 5.62
N LYS A 49 13.79 5.92 4.45
CA LYS A 49 15.23 6.30 4.38
C LYS A 49 15.51 7.78 4.14
N ARG A 50 14.82 8.48 3.23
CA ARG A 50 15.25 9.82 2.75
C ARG A 50 14.15 10.75 2.20
N LYS A 51 12.86 10.43 2.30
CA LYS A 51 11.79 11.14 1.56
C LYS A 51 10.61 11.57 2.46
N ALA A 52 9.45 11.87 1.89
CA ALA A 52 8.26 12.12 2.70
C ALA A 52 7.81 10.82 3.39
N ILE A 53 7.51 10.90 4.69
CA ILE A 53 6.88 9.82 5.46
C ILE A 53 5.57 9.45 4.77
N LYS A 54 5.35 8.15 4.56
CA LYS A 54 4.09 7.67 3.97
C LYS A 54 2.98 7.91 4.97
N ASN A 55 1.91 8.57 4.52
CA ASN A 55 0.67 8.70 5.30
C ASN A 55 -0.39 7.73 4.77
N ALA A 56 -1.54 7.66 5.45
CA ALA A 56 -2.65 6.78 5.06
C ALA A 56 -3.06 6.97 3.59
N LYS A 57 -3.14 8.22 3.11
CA LYS A 57 -3.46 8.54 1.70
C LYS A 57 -2.42 7.97 0.72
N SER A 58 -1.14 8.01 1.06
CA SER A 58 -0.08 7.41 0.25
C SER A 58 -0.24 5.90 0.14
N CYS A 59 -0.58 5.23 1.25
CA CYS A 59 -0.82 3.78 1.29
C CYS A 59 -2.07 3.40 0.48
N MET A 60 -3.17 4.17 0.62
CA MET A 60 -4.39 3.96 -0.16
C MET A 60 -4.17 4.09 -1.67
N ASN A 61 -3.42 5.11 -2.10
CA ASN A 61 -3.07 5.31 -3.51
C ASN A 61 -2.23 4.14 -4.04
N LYS A 62 -1.28 3.65 -3.24
CA LYS A 62 -0.43 2.52 -3.61
C LYS A 62 -1.24 1.22 -3.71
N TYR A 63 -2.14 0.97 -2.76
CA TYR A 63 -3.05 -0.16 -2.79
C TYR A 63 -3.94 -0.15 -4.04
N SER A 64 -4.54 1.01 -4.36
CA SER A 64 -5.33 1.19 -5.59
C SER A 64 -4.53 0.85 -6.85
N MET A 65 -3.24 1.17 -6.90
CA MET A 65 -2.36 0.82 -8.01
C MET A 65 -2.14 -0.70 -8.09
N PHE A 66 -1.92 -1.39 -6.96
CA PHE A 66 -1.81 -2.85 -6.94
C PHE A 66 -3.08 -3.54 -7.45
N CYS A 67 -4.27 -3.08 -7.01
CA CYS A 67 -5.54 -3.63 -7.50
C CYS A 67 -5.70 -3.45 -9.02
N LYS A 68 -5.31 -2.29 -9.56
CA LYS A 68 -5.34 -2.03 -11.01
C LYS A 68 -4.42 -3.00 -11.77
N ILE A 69 -3.19 -3.18 -11.30
CA ILE A 69 -2.22 -4.09 -11.92
C ILE A 69 -2.75 -5.53 -11.87
N TYR A 70 -3.26 -5.98 -10.72
CA TYR A 70 -3.84 -7.32 -10.56
C TYR A 70 -4.98 -7.58 -11.55
N ARG A 71 -5.90 -6.61 -11.69
CA ARG A 71 -7.03 -6.69 -12.63
C ARG A 71 -6.55 -6.77 -14.08
N ILE A 72 -5.52 -6.01 -14.46
CA ILE A 72 -4.96 -6.06 -15.82
C ILE A 72 -4.36 -7.45 -16.09
N ILE A 73 -3.60 -8.00 -15.14
CA ILE A 73 -2.96 -9.32 -15.30
C ILE A 73 -4.01 -10.44 -15.43
N HIS A 74 -5.12 -10.36 -14.69
CA HIS A 74 -6.18 -11.39 -14.72
C HIS A 74 -7.25 -11.17 -15.79
N ALA A 75 -7.17 -10.08 -16.56
CA ALA A 75 -8.06 -9.83 -17.69
C ALA A 75 -7.48 -10.34 -19.03
N ILE A 76 -6.23 -10.83 -19.02
CA ILE A 76 -5.55 -11.48 -20.14
C ILE A 76 -5.76 -12.99 -20.02
#